data_AF-A0A2D7U7V9-F1
#
_entry.id   AF-A0A2D7U7V9-F1
#
_cell.length_a   1.000
_cell.length_b   1.000
_cell.length_c   1.000
_cell.angle_alpha   90.00
_cell.angle_beta   90.00
_cell.angle_gamma   90.00
#
_symmetry.space_group_name_H-M   'P 1'
#
loop_
_entity.id
_entity.type
_entity.pdbx_description
1 polymer ?
#
loop_
_entity_poly.entity_id
_entity_poly.type
_entity_poly.pdbx_seq_one_letter_code
_entity_poly.pdbx_strand_id
1 'polypeptide(L)'
;MEFKTINKYLENLVNALREENEANTEMLDNFYTYLETDDKKYLKLANNQLREILKGAGFGVLLVLPFSPITIPYLLKRAQKLGIDIIPAWYKKLDLNDDENKLK
;
A
#
# COMPACT_ATOMS: atom_id res chain seq x y z
N MET A 1 10.21 -11.58 12.38
CA MET A 1 8.86 -11.95 11.90
C MET A 1 9.05 -13.21 11.10
N GLU A 2 8.58 -14.35 11.62
CA GLU A 2 8.75 -15.66 10.98
C GLU A 2 8.00 -15.69 9.63
N PHE A 3 8.59 -16.21 8.57
CA PHE A 3 7.97 -16.30 7.23
C PHE A 3 6.59 -16.96 7.25
N LYS A 4 6.37 -17.90 8.18
CA LYS A 4 5.09 -18.59 8.42
C LYS A 4 3.95 -17.62 8.76
N THR A 5 4.24 -16.52 9.45
CA THR A 5 3.25 -15.49 9.81
C THR A 5 2.88 -14.65 8.59
N ILE A 6 3.83 -14.34 7.70
CA ILE A 6 3.57 -13.59 6.46
C ILE A 6 2.69 -14.39 5.51
N ASN A 7 2.95 -15.69 5.34
CA ASN A 7 2.12 -16.56 4.49
C ASN A 7 0.67 -16.62 4.99
N LYS A 8 0.46 -16.69 6.31
CA LYS A 8 -0.86 -16.65 6.93
C LYS A 8 -1.63 -15.38 6.59
N TYR A 9 -0.98 -14.22 6.63
CA TYR A 9 -1.61 -12.94 6.27
C TYR A 9 -1.97 -12.89 4.79
N LEU A 10 -1.08 -13.37 3.91
CA LEU A 10 -1.34 -13.43 2.47
C LEU A 10 -2.49 -14.40 2.14
N GLU A 11 -2.55 -15.57 2.79
CA GLU A 11 -3.65 -16.51 2.66
C GLU A 11 -4.99 -15.89 3.08
N ASN A 12 -5.04 -15.18 4.20
CA ASN A 12 -6.24 -14.49 4.66
C ASN A 12 -6.70 -13.41 3.67
N LEU A 13 -5.75 -12.65 3.09
CA LEU A 13 -6.06 -11.64 2.08
C LEU A 13 -6.64 -12.27 0.82
N VAL A 14 -6.01 -13.34 0.31
CA VAL A 14 -6.48 -14.06 -0.87
C VAL A 14 -7.88 -14.61 -0.64
N ASN A 15 -8.16 -15.17 0.55
CA ASN A 15 -9.49 -15.67 0.88
C ASN A 15 -10.53 -14.54 0.95
N ALA A 16 -10.20 -13.42 1.59
CA ALA A 16 -11.10 -12.27 1.70
C ALA A 16 -11.42 -11.62 0.35
N LEU A 17 -10.48 -11.60 -0.59
CA LEU A 17 -10.69 -11.07 -1.95
C LEU A 17 -11.39 -12.06 -2.89
N ARG A 18 -11.29 -13.37 -2.63
CA ARG A 18 -11.96 -14.42 -3.41
C ARG A 18 -13.43 -14.58 -3.08
N GLU A 19 -13.85 -14.06 -1.93
CA GLU A 19 -15.24 -14.13 -1.51
C GLU A 19 -16.10 -13.30 -2.46
N GLU A 20 -17.04 -13.95 -3.14
CA GLU A 20 -18.03 -13.29 -3.99
C GLU A 20 -19.14 -12.76 -3.07
N ASN A 21 -18.94 -11.55 -2.57
CA ASN A 21 -19.92 -10.83 -1.76
C ASN A 21 -20.21 -9.46 -2.39
N GLU A 22 -21.34 -8.87 -1.99
CA GLU A 22 -21.81 -7.59 -2.52
C GLU A 22 -20.75 -6.49 -2.44
N ALA A 23 -20.01 -6.42 -1.33
CA ALA A 23 -19.00 -5.39 -1.10
C ALA A 23 -17.76 -5.55 -2.02
N ASN A 24 -17.33 -6.78 -2.27
CA ASN A 24 -16.22 -7.08 -3.18
C ASN A 24 -16.62 -6.81 -4.63
N THR A 25 -17.86 -7.15 -5.02
CA THR A 25 -18.39 -6.84 -6.34
C THR A 25 -18.49 -5.32 -6.54
N GLU A 26 -19.08 -4.60 -5.59
CA GLU A 26 -19.20 -3.14 -5.64
C GLU A 26 -17.82 -2.45 -5.70
N MET A 27 -16.82 -2.98 -4.99
CA MET A 27 -15.44 -2.48 -5.08
C MET A 27 -14.89 -2.57 -6.51
N LEU A 28 -15.06 -3.71 -7.17
CA LEU A 28 -14.57 -3.94 -8.52
C LEU A 28 -15.33 -3.10 -9.55
N ASP A 29 -16.64 -2.96 -9.40
CA ASP A 29 -17.46 -2.09 -10.24
C ASP A 29 -17.02 -0.63 -10.13
N ASN A 30 -16.68 -0.15 -8.94
CA ASN A 30 -16.13 1.18 -8.74
C ASN A 30 -14.73 1.34 -9.37
N PHE A 31 -13.86 0.33 -9.31
CA PHE A 31 -12.57 0.37 -10.02
C PHE A 31 -12.77 0.42 -11.54
N TYR A 32 -13.67 -0.41 -12.06
CA TYR A 32 -13.99 -0.44 -13.49
C TYR A 32 -14.55 0.91 -13.96
N THR A 33 -15.52 1.46 -13.21
CA THR A 33 -16.12 2.78 -13.52
C THR A 33 -15.07 3.90 -13.47
N TYR A 34 -14.12 3.86 -12.53
CA TYR A 34 -13.01 4.81 -12.51
C TYR A 34 -12.16 4.72 -13.78
N LEU A 35 -11.84 3.51 -14.26
CA LEU A 35 -11.04 3.34 -15.47
C LEU A 35 -11.74 3.87 -16.74
N GLU A 36 -13.08 3.84 -16.77
CA GLU A 36 -13.86 4.37 -17.89
C GLU A 36 -14.07 5.90 -17.82
N THR A 37 -14.17 6.46 -16.62
CA THR A 37 -14.62 7.85 -16.41
C THR A 37 -13.54 8.82 -15.93
N ASP A 38 -12.44 8.30 -15.37
CA ASP A 38 -11.42 9.03 -14.60
C ASP A 38 -11.99 9.87 -13.41
N ASP A 39 -13.24 9.62 -13.00
CA ASP A 39 -13.83 10.28 -11.84
C ASP A 39 -13.29 9.67 -10.54
N LYS A 40 -12.47 10.47 -9.85
CA LYS A 40 -11.80 10.12 -8.59
C LYS A 40 -12.76 9.74 -7.47
N LYS A 41 -14.05 10.07 -7.57
CA LYS A 41 -15.07 9.59 -6.63
C LYS A 41 -15.09 8.06 -6.57
N TYR A 42 -15.12 7.39 -7.73
CA TYR A 42 -15.18 5.93 -7.83
C TYR A 42 -13.88 5.28 -7.32
N LEU A 43 -12.73 5.87 -7.64
CA LEU A 43 -11.44 5.45 -7.07
C LEU A 43 -11.43 5.57 -5.54
N LYS A 44 -12.03 6.62 -4.97
CA LYS A 44 -12.13 6.79 -3.52
C LYS A 44 -13.02 5.73 -2.88
N LEU A 45 -14.17 5.41 -3.50
CA LEU A 45 -15.09 4.37 -3.03
C LEU A 45 -14.41 2.99 -3.05
N ALA A 46 -13.81 2.61 -4.18
CA ALA A 46 -13.09 1.34 -4.32
C ALA A 46 -11.95 1.19 -3.30
N ASN A 47 -11.14 2.25 -3.13
CA ASN A 47 -10.05 2.24 -2.16
C ASN A 47 -10.52 2.16 -0.71
N ASN A 48 -11.67 2.74 -0.38
CA ASN A 48 -12.24 2.62 0.96
C ASN A 48 -12.68 1.17 1.24
N GLN A 49 -13.36 0.54 0.29
CA GLN A 49 -13.78 -0.85 0.44
C GLN A 49 -12.58 -1.80 0.54
N LEU A 50 -11.54 -1.60 -0.28
CA LEU A 50 -10.29 -2.36 -0.20
C LEU A 50 -9.62 -2.23 1.18
N ARG A 51 -9.65 -1.05 1.80
CA ARG A 51 -9.14 -0.85 3.17
C ARG A 51 -9.94 -1.65 4.19
N GLU A 52 -11.25 -1.74 4.08
CA GLU A 52 -12.07 -2.55 4.99
C GLU A 52 -11.77 -4.05 4.82
N ILE A 53 -11.59 -4.55 3.59
CA ILE A 53 -11.17 -5.93 3.31
C ILE A 53 -9.81 -6.23 3.96
N LEU A 54 -8.85 -5.32 3.80
CA LEU A 54 -7.52 -5.44 4.40
C LEU A 54 -7.59 -5.43 5.94
N LYS A 55 -8.43 -4.59 6.56
CA LYS A 55 -8.66 -4.62 8.02
C LYS A 55 -9.20 -5.98 8.45
N GLY A 56 -10.23 -6.49 7.76
CA GLY A 56 -10.85 -7.79 8.03
C GLY A 56 -9.86 -8.97 7.88
N ALA A 57 -8.95 -8.88 6.91
CA ALA A 57 -7.90 -9.89 6.69
C ALA A 57 -6.73 -9.82 7.71
N GLY A 58 -6.80 -8.93 8.71
CA GLY A 58 -5.78 -8.78 9.75
C GLY A 58 -4.68 -7.77 9.44
N PHE A 59 -4.83 -6.97 8.38
CA PHE A 59 -3.91 -5.89 8.01
C PHE A 59 -4.26 -4.55 8.67
N GLY A 60 -5.20 -4.51 9.64
CA GLY A 60 -5.61 -3.26 10.29
C GLY A 60 -4.44 -2.46 10.90
N VAL A 61 -3.47 -3.14 11.51
CA VAL A 61 -2.23 -2.52 12.01
C VAL A 61 -1.35 -2.02 10.86
N LEU A 62 -1.28 -2.75 9.74
CA LEU A 62 -0.51 -2.40 8.54
C LEU A 62 -1.18 -1.32 7.66
N LEU A 63 -2.43 -0.97 7.94
CA LEU A 63 -3.15 0.15 7.30
C LEU A 63 -3.02 1.44 8.10
N VAL A 64 -2.95 1.35 9.43
CA VAL A 64 -2.73 2.49 10.34
C VAL A 64 -1.24 2.82 10.45
N LEU A 65 -0.38 1.81 10.48
CA LEU A 65 1.04 2.00 10.22
C LEU A 65 1.21 2.10 8.72
N PRO A 66 1.73 3.22 8.22
CA PRO A 66 1.96 3.24 6.80
C PRO A 66 3.31 2.42 6.58
N PHE A 67 4.22 2.72 5.69
CA PHE A 67 4.58 4.10 5.57
C PHE A 67 4.57 4.81 6.99
N SER A 68 4.84 4.05 8.08
CA SER A 68 5.08 4.40 9.48
C SER A 68 5.76 5.73 9.64
N PRO A 69 5.22 6.80 10.25
CA PRO A 69 6.11 7.87 10.71
C PRO A 69 7.27 7.30 11.55
N ILE A 70 7.12 6.10 12.11
CA ILE A 70 8.15 5.37 12.83
C ILE A 70 8.81 4.28 11.96
N THR A 71 8.06 3.49 11.19
CA THR A 71 8.62 2.30 10.51
C THR A 71 9.61 2.60 9.41
N ILE A 72 9.33 3.55 8.51
CA ILE A 72 10.30 3.90 7.46
C ILE A 72 11.59 4.45 8.10
N PRO A 73 11.54 5.42 9.05
CA PRO A 73 12.73 5.87 9.75
C PRO A 73 13.45 4.79 10.55
N TYR A 74 12.74 3.84 11.15
CA TYR A 74 13.32 2.71 11.89
C TYR A 74 14.10 1.77 10.95
N LEU A 75 13.51 1.37 9.83
CA LEU A 75 14.15 0.52 8.83
C LEU A 75 15.37 1.22 8.21
N LEU A 76 15.25 2.51 7.88
CA LEU A 76 16.37 3.32 7.39
C LEU A 76 17.52 3.38 8.41
N LYS A 77 17.23 3.67 9.69
CA LYS A 77 18.25 3.69 10.75
C LYS A 77 18.92 2.33 10.95
N ARG A 78 18.17 1.23 10.85
CA ARG A 78 18.72 -0.12 11.03
C ARG A 78 19.58 -0.54 9.83
N ALA A 79 19.14 -0.23 8.61
CA ALA A 79 19.88 -0.50 7.38
C ALA A 79 21.20 0.30 7.34
N GLN A 80 21.19 1.58 7.71
CA GLN A 80 22.40 2.40 7.85
C GLN A 80 23.42 1.79 8.84
N LYS A 81 22.96 1.34 10.02
CA LYS A 81 23.83 0.66 11.00
C LYS A 81 24.46 -0.63 10.50
N LEU A 82 23.83 -1.27 9.51
CA LEU A 82 24.29 -2.52 8.92
C LEU A 82 25.02 -2.30 7.58
N GLY A 83 25.16 -1.05 7.13
CA GLY A 83 25.77 -0.73 5.83
C GLY A 83 24.96 -1.20 4.62
N ILE A 84 23.66 -1.44 4.79
CA ILE A 84 22.77 -1.95 3.74
C ILE A 84 22.06 -0.76 3.11
N ASP A 85 22.22 -0.60 1.79
CA ASP A 85 21.49 0.41 1.02
C ASP A 85 20.11 -0.12 0.64
N ILE A 86 19.09 0.39 1.32
CA ILE A 86 17.68 0.02 1.08
C ILE A 86 16.92 1.12 0.33
N ILE A 87 17.59 2.21 -0.06
CA ILE A 87 16.95 3.32 -0.75
C ILE A 87 16.90 3.04 -2.26
N PRO A 88 15.71 2.93 -2.87
CA PRO A 88 15.61 2.67 -4.29
C PRO A 88 16.22 3.80 -5.14
N ALA A 89 16.82 3.45 -6.27
CA ALA A 89 17.47 4.42 -7.16
C ALA A 89 16.55 5.56 -7.62
N TRP A 90 15.25 5.29 -7.82
CA TRP A 90 14.27 6.32 -8.19
C TRP A 90 13.99 7.31 -7.05
N TYR A 91 14.14 6.91 -5.78
CA TYR A 91 13.96 7.79 -4.62
C TYR A 91 15.17 8.71 -4.44
N LYS A 92 16.38 8.22 -4.74
CA LYS A 92 17.61 9.04 -4.75
C LYS A 92 17.57 10.14 -5.80
N LYS A 93 16.86 9.91 -6.91
CA LYS A 93 16.64 10.91 -7.97
C LYS A 93 15.62 11.99 -7.60
N LEU A 94 14.87 11.77 -6.52
CA LEU A 94 13.89 12.71 -5.98
C LEU A 94 14.52 13.70 -5.00
N ASP A 95 15.83 13.65 -4.80
CA ASP A 95 16.58 14.66 -4.06
C ASP A 95 16.43 16.01 -4.77
N LEU A 96 15.63 16.90 -4.17
CA LEU A 96 15.21 18.20 -4.71
C LEU A 96 16.35 19.24 -4.79
N ASN A 97 17.59 18.80 -4.53
CA ASN A 97 18.79 19.60 -4.68
C ASN A 97 19.39 19.53 -6.10
N ASP A 98 18.85 18.67 -6.98
CA ASP A 98 19.12 18.72 -8.41
C ASP A 98 18.22 19.77 -9.08
N ASP A 99 18.83 20.91 -9.44
CA ASP A 99 18.18 22.04 -10.11
C ASP A 99 17.49 21.68 -11.45
N GLU A 100 17.75 20.50 -12.03
CA GLU A 100 17.10 20.00 -13.25
C GLU A 100 15.62 19.64 -13.07
N ASN A 101 15.15 19.35 -11.85
CA ASN A 101 13.77 18.89 -11.60
C ASN A 101 12.82 19.98 -11.08
N LYS A 102 13.24 21.25 -11.08
CA LYS A 102 12.33 22.38 -10.83
C LYS A 102 11.41 22.56 -12.05
N LEU A 103 10.17 22.10 -11.93
CA LEU A 103 9.09 22.37 -12.90
C LEU A 103 9.05 23.88 -13.19
N LYS A 104 9.31 24.26 -14.45
CA LYS A 104 9.04 25.60 -14.98
C LYS A 104 7.54 25.81 -15.17
#